data_AF-A0A671RIX9-F1
#
_entry.id   AF-A0A671RIX9-F1
#
_cell.length_a   1.000
_cell.length_b   1.000
_cell.length_c   1.000
_cell.angle_alpha   90.00
_cell.angle_beta   90.00
_cell.angle_gamma   90.00
#
_symmetry.space_group_name_H-M   'P 1'
#
loop_
_entity.id
_entity.type
_entity.pdbx_description
1 polymer ?
#
loop_
_entity_poly.entity_id
_entity_poly.type
_entity_poly.pdbx_seq_one_letter_code
_entity_poly.pdbx_strand_id
1 'polypeptide(L)'
;LVLKNNCALLAEMWVNHNPDLESIYKTDIKPWKTYQTVYFLDKILEKSPLPDGHIKKLEECYSYIIESNNAELKLRWAQIRSVRLILMFCFQGKQKYTLPVYRALWNGSEETKTLAMEVFSATSKQLHFNVRNYVKKIIA
;
A
#
# COMPACT_ATOMS: atom_id res chain seq x y z
N LEU A 1 16.34 -19.85 2.24
CA LEU A 1 16.64 -18.76 3.20
C LEU A 1 17.37 -17.61 2.50
N VAL A 2 18.48 -17.84 1.79
CA VAL A 2 19.23 -16.80 1.04
C VAL A 2 18.37 -15.99 0.05
N LEU A 3 17.49 -16.64 -0.71
CA LEU A 3 16.64 -15.96 -1.72
C LEU A 3 15.58 -15.02 -1.12
N LYS A 4 15.13 -15.25 0.13
CA LYS A 4 14.18 -14.36 0.82
C LYS A 4 14.90 -13.14 1.41
N ASN A 5 16.17 -13.28 1.80
CA ASN A 5 16.97 -12.17 2.31
C ASN A 5 17.18 -11.08 1.27
N ASN A 6 17.41 -11.43 0.00
CA ASN A 6 17.62 -10.43 -1.06
C ASN A 6 16.36 -9.60 -1.34
N CYS A 7 15.17 -10.21 -1.28
CA CYS A 7 13.91 -9.49 -1.43
C CYS A 7 13.64 -8.51 -0.28
N ALA A 8 13.91 -8.93 0.96
CA ALA A 8 13.74 -8.08 2.12
C ALA A 8 14.74 -6.90 2.12
N LEU A 9 16.00 -7.17 1.79
CA LEU A 9 17.04 -6.14 1.69
C LEU A 9 16.69 -5.08 0.64
N LEU A 10 16.25 -5.50 -0.55
CA LEU A 10 15.83 -4.57 -1.59
C LEU A 10 14.63 -3.72 -1.14
N ALA A 11 13.67 -4.33 -0.42
CA ALA A 11 12.53 -3.57 0.13
C ALA A 11 12.98 -2.53 1.16
N GLU A 12 13.91 -2.87 2.06
CA GLU A 12 14.48 -1.90 3.03
C GLU A 12 15.16 -0.74 2.31
N MET A 13 15.91 -1.00 1.24
CA MET A 13 16.55 0.05 0.44
C MET A 13 15.53 1.03 -0.17
N TRP A 14 14.37 0.54 -0.61
CA TRP A 14 13.30 1.39 -1.16
C TRP A 14 12.54 2.20 -0.10
N VAL A 15 12.45 1.69 1.12
CA VAL A 15 11.75 2.35 2.22
C VAL A 15 12.58 3.48 2.83
N ASN A 16 13.91 3.44 2.70
CA ASN A 16 14.81 4.49 3.18
C ASN A 16 14.47 5.85 2.57
N HIS A 17 14.48 6.91 3.39
CA HIS A 17 14.18 8.29 2.94
C HIS A 17 15.07 8.79 1.79
N ASN A 18 16.32 8.36 1.76
CA ASN A 18 17.27 8.61 0.67
C ASN A 18 17.71 7.26 0.10
N PRO A 19 16.94 6.67 -0.83
CA PRO A 19 17.26 5.36 -1.39
C PRO A 19 18.53 5.47 -2.25
N ASP A 20 19.48 4.55 -2.03
CA ASP A 20 20.65 4.39 -2.91
C ASP A 20 20.21 3.77 -4.24
N LEU A 21 19.78 4.64 -5.15
CA LEU A 21 19.25 4.24 -6.46
C LEU A 21 20.28 3.49 -7.29
N GLU A 22 21.57 3.79 -7.15
CA GLU A 22 22.61 3.10 -7.92
C GLU A 22 22.68 1.62 -7.53
N SER A 23 22.67 1.33 -6.23
CA SER A 23 22.65 -0.04 -5.72
C SER A 23 21.32 -0.75 -6.00
N ILE A 24 20.20 -0.03 -5.92
CA ILE A 24 18.87 -0.58 -6.24
C ILE A 24 18.82 -1.00 -7.72
N TYR A 25 19.28 -0.16 -8.64
CA TYR A 25 19.22 -0.43 -10.08
C TYR A 25 20.17 -1.55 -10.52
N LYS A 26 21.24 -1.82 -9.75
CA LYS A 26 22.12 -2.98 -9.95
C LYS A 26 21.44 -4.31 -9.59
N THR A 27 20.35 -4.28 -8.82
CA THR A 27 19.64 -5.49 -8.41
C THR A 27 18.68 -5.93 -9.51
N ASP A 28 19.08 -6.92 -10.31
CA ASP A 28 18.18 -7.52 -11.31
C ASP A 28 17.15 -8.43 -10.63
N ILE A 29 15.89 -8.02 -10.72
CA ILE A 29 14.76 -8.77 -10.18
C ILE A 29 13.96 -9.54 -11.25
N LYS A 30 14.35 -9.45 -12.53
CA LYS A 30 13.73 -10.25 -13.60
C LYS A 30 13.82 -11.77 -13.38
N PRO A 31 14.90 -12.33 -12.80
CA PRO A 31 14.98 -13.77 -12.52
C PRO A 31 14.09 -14.23 -11.36
N TRP A 32 13.46 -13.30 -10.64
CA TRP A 32 12.66 -13.66 -9.47
C TRP A 32 11.41 -14.44 -9.87
N LYS A 33 11.15 -15.50 -9.10
CA LYS A 33 9.87 -16.19 -9.16
C LYS A 33 8.77 -15.28 -8.59
N THR A 34 7.54 -15.48 -9.03
CA THR A 34 6.37 -14.70 -8.58
C THR A 34 6.31 -14.52 -7.07
N TYR A 35 6.50 -15.59 -6.28
CA TYR A 35 6.44 -15.51 -4.82
C TYR A 35 7.53 -14.63 -4.20
N GLN A 36 8.69 -14.48 -4.86
CA GLN A 36 9.78 -13.61 -4.40
C GLN A 36 9.40 -12.15 -4.63
N THR A 37 8.87 -11.84 -5.81
CA THR A 37 8.35 -10.51 -6.14
C THR A 37 7.18 -10.15 -5.23
N VAL A 38 6.25 -11.07 -4.99
CA VAL A 38 5.15 -10.88 -4.01
C VAL A 38 5.70 -10.60 -2.62
N TYR A 39 6.69 -11.37 -2.16
CA TYR A 39 7.30 -11.17 -0.84
C TYR A 39 8.05 -9.83 -0.72
N PHE A 40 8.71 -9.37 -1.78
CA PHE A 40 9.30 -8.04 -1.86
C PHE A 40 8.24 -6.94 -1.73
N LEU A 41 7.14 -7.05 -2.48
CA LEU A 41 6.02 -6.12 -2.39
C LEU A 41 5.39 -6.12 -1.00
N ASP A 42 5.29 -7.28 -0.34
CA ASP A 42 4.82 -7.35 1.06
C ASP A 42 5.69 -6.56 2.02
N LYS A 43 7.02 -6.65 1.85
CA LYS A 43 7.95 -5.90 2.70
C LYS A 43 7.88 -4.40 2.48
N ILE A 44 7.64 -3.95 1.25
CA ILE A 44 7.34 -2.56 0.96
C ILE A 44 6.00 -2.14 1.58
N LEU A 45 4.98 -2.99 1.45
CA LEU A 45 3.64 -2.74 1.94
C LEU A 45 3.61 -2.59 3.47
N GLU A 46 4.37 -3.42 4.20
CA GLU A 46 4.55 -3.33 5.67
C GLU A 46 5.07 -1.97 6.13
N LYS A 47 5.73 -1.21 5.25
CA LYS A 47 6.38 0.07 5.54
C LYS A 47 5.74 1.24 4.79
N SER A 48 4.61 1.02 4.14
CA SER A 48 3.86 2.06 3.46
C SER A 48 3.11 2.96 4.47
N PRO A 49 2.83 4.24 4.16
CA PRO A 49 3.10 4.91 2.88
C PRO A 49 4.60 5.19 2.69
N LEU A 50 5.07 5.04 1.46
CA LEU A 50 6.44 5.38 1.12
C LEU A 50 6.60 6.91 1.00
N PRO A 51 7.82 7.44 1.21
CA PRO A 51 8.12 8.84 0.98
C PRO A 51 7.74 9.32 -0.44
N ASP A 52 7.41 10.61 -0.56
CA ASP A 52 6.98 11.21 -1.81
C ASP A 52 8.00 10.99 -2.93
N GLY A 53 7.48 10.63 -4.11
CA GLY A 53 8.28 10.33 -5.30
C GLY A 53 8.87 8.90 -5.34
N HIS A 54 8.87 8.13 -4.25
CA HIS A 54 9.34 6.74 -4.28
C HIS A 54 8.42 5.82 -5.07
N ILE A 55 7.10 6.02 -4.98
CA ILE A 55 6.12 5.27 -5.76
C ILE A 55 6.39 5.44 -7.27
N LYS A 56 6.65 6.67 -7.73
CA LYS A 56 6.94 6.93 -9.15
C LYS A 56 8.23 6.23 -9.61
N LYS A 57 9.29 6.27 -8.79
CA LYS A 57 10.55 5.56 -9.09
C LYS A 57 10.36 4.04 -9.10
N LEU A 58 9.56 3.49 -8.17
CA LEU A 58 9.18 2.07 -8.18
C LEU A 58 8.42 1.70 -9.45
N GLU A 59 7.51 2.56 -9.92
CA GLU A 59 6.77 2.35 -11.18
C GLU A 59 7.70 2.28 -12.39
N GLU A 60 8.67 3.20 -12.45
CA GLU A 60 9.67 3.26 -13.52
C GLU A 60 10.58 2.02 -13.51
N CYS A 61 11.02 1.57 -12.33
CA CYS A 61 11.94 0.44 -12.20
C CYS A 61 11.27 -0.91 -12.48
N TYR A 62 10.00 -1.04 -12.10
CA TYR A 62 9.30 -2.31 -12.05
C TYR A 62 8.03 -2.31 -12.90
N SER A 63 8.09 -1.66 -14.07
CA SER A 63 6.99 -1.61 -15.04
C SER A 63 6.43 -2.98 -15.37
N TYR A 64 7.29 -4.00 -15.44
CA TYR A 64 6.87 -5.38 -15.70
C TYR A 64 5.96 -5.98 -14.61
N ILE A 65 6.02 -5.49 -13.37
CA ILE A 65 5.09 -5.89 -12.29
C ILE A 65 3.70 -5.29 -12.57
N ILE A 66 3.67 -4.04 -13.06
CA ILE A 66 2.43 -3.32 -13.42
C ILE A 66 1.77 -3.96 -14.65
N GLU A 67 2.59 -4.32 -15.64
CA GLU A 67 2.17 -4.96 -16.89
C GLU A 67 1.87 -6.45 -16.72
N SER A 68 2.32 -7.07 -15.62
CA SER A 68 2.11 -8.49 -15.36
C SER A 68 0.62 -8.83 -15.30
N ASN A 69 0.18 -9.91 -15.97
CA ASN A 69 -1.19 -10.43 -15.83
C ASN A 69 -1.43 -11.20 -14.53
N ASN A 70 -0.44 -11.31 -13.64
CA ASN A 70 -0.60 -12.00 -12.37
C ASN A 70 -1.46 -11.18 -11.39
N ALA A 71 -2.59 -11.73 -10.97
CA ALA A 71 -3.54 -11.05 -10.10
C ALA A 71 -2.97 -10.71 -8.71
N GLU A 72 -2.08 -11.55 -8.17
CA GLU A 72 -1.47 -11.33 -6.85
C GLU A 72 -0.47 -10.16 -6.88
N LEU A 73 0.34 -10.07 -7.95
CA LEU A 73 1.23 -8.93 -8.17
C LEU A 73 0.45 -7.63 -8.36
N LYS A 74 -0.60 -7.66 -9.20
CA LYS A 74 -1.48 -6.49 -9.39
C LYS A 74 -2.12 -6.03 -8.09
N LEU A 75 -2.59 -6.98 -7.27
CA LEU A 75 -3.21 -6.67 -5.98
C LEU A 75 -2.23 -5.98 -5.03
N ARG A 76 -1.03 -6.57 -4.83
CA ARG A 76 -0.03 -6.02 -3.92
C ARG A 76 0.50 -4.67 -4.40
N TRP A 77 0.73 -4.54 -5.71
CA TRP A 77 1.10 -3.26 -6.31
C TRP A 77 0.03 -2.18 -6.09
N ALA A 78 -1.24 -2.53 -6.31
CA ALA A 78 -2.35 -1.62 -6.08
C ALA A 78 -2.47 -1.19 -4.61
N GLN A 79 -2.20 -2.08 -3.67
CA GLN A 79 -2.16 -1.79 -2.23
C GLN A 79 -1.03 -0.82 -1.86
N ILE A 80 0.18 -1.01 -2.40
CA ILE A 80 1.32 -0.09 -2.18
C ILE A 80 1.04 1.29 -2.77
N ARG A 81 0.55 1.33 -4.01
CA ARG A 81 0.23 2.59 -4.71
C ARG A 81 -0.92 3.35 -4.03
N SER A 82 -1.79 2.64 -3.35
CA SER A 82 -3.02 3.18 -2.84
C SER A 82 -3.33 2.58 -1.49
N VAL A 83 -2.94 3.31 -0.44
CA VAL A 83 -3.49 3.11 0.91
C VAL A 83 -5.03 3.04 0.84
N ARG A 84 -5.68 3.77 -0.10
CA ARG A 84 -7.14 3.69 -0.36
C ARG A 84 -7.64 2.28 -0.68
N LEU A 85 -6.85 1.45 -1.38
CA LEU A 85 -7.23 0.07 -1.70
C LEU A 85 -7.19 -0.82 -0.45
N ILE A 86 -6.15 -0.69 0.38
CA ILE A 86 -6.06 -1.38 1.68
C ILE A 86 -7.26 -0.98 2.55
N LEU A 87 -7.55 0.32 2.60
CA LEU A 87 -8.70 0.86 3.30
C LEU A 87 -10.02 0.33 2.74
N MET A 88 -10.21 0.27 1.42
CA MET A 88 -11.40 -0.34 0.78
C MET A 88 -11.62 -1.80 1.20
N PHE A 89 -10.55 -2.59 1.36
CA PHE A 89 -10.65 -3.96 1.88
C PHE A 89 -10.99 -3.98 3.38
N CYS A 90 -10.41 -3.10 4.20
CA CYS A 90 -10.81 -2.93 5.61
C CYS A 90 -12.27 -2.45 5.77
N PHE A 91 -12.82 -1.81 4.72
CA PHE A 91 -14.16 -1.23 4.67
C PHE A 91 -15.22 -2.13 4.00
N GLN A 92 -14.97 -3.44 3.88
CA GLN A 92 -15.94 -4.47 3.45
C GLN A 92 -17.12 -4.68 4.45
N GLY A 93 -17.52 -3.64 5.21
CA GLY A 93 -18.79 -3.58 5.94
C GLY A 93 -18.78 -4.02 7.40
N LYS A 94 -17.70 -4.63 7.92
CA LYS A 94 -17.61 -5.01 9.33
C LYS A 94 -17.08 -3.86 10.19
N GLN A 95 -17.91 -3.34 11.09
CA GLN A 95 -17.56 -2.26 12.06
C GLN A 95 -16.21 -2.49 12.76
N LYS A 96 -15.91 -3.75 13.12
CA LYS A 96 -14.67 -4.18 13.80
C LYS A 96 -13.40 -3.72 13.10
N TYR A 97 -13.41 -3.63 11.77
CA TYR A 97 -12.24 -3.23 10.98
C TYR A 97 -12.37 -1.79 10.49
N THR A 98 -13.58 -1.31 10.24
CA THR A 98 -13.82 0.03 9.70
C THR A 98 -13.53 1.15 10.71
N LEU A 99 -14.03 1.07 11.94
CA LEU A 99 -13.95 2.20 12.88
C LEU A 99 -12.53 2.45 13.42
N PRO A 100 -11.74 1.43 13.82
CA PRO A 100 -10.37 1.66 14.29
C PRO A 100 -9.49 2.29 13.21
N VAL A 101 -9.69 1.89 11.96
CA VAL A 101 -8.94 2.40 10.80
C VAL A 101 -9.26 3.87 10.54
N TYR A 102 -10.54 4.26 10.50
CA TYR A 102 -10.90 5.68 10.36
C TYR A 102 -10.37 6.54 11.51
N ARG A 103 -10.36 6.04 12.75
CA ARG A 103 -9.77 6.75 13.90
C ARG A 103 -8.26 6.94 13.74
N ALA A 104 -7.55 5.90 13.32
CA ALA A 104 -6.11 5.97 13.10
C ALA A 104 -5.75 6.99 12.01
N LEU A 105 -6.48 7.02 10.90
CA LEU A 105 -6.29 8.02 9.84
C LEU A 105 -6.62 9.44 10.30
N TRP A 106 -7.72 9.62 11.04
CA TRP A 106 -8.14 10.96 11.46
C TRP A 106 -7.22 11.59 12.52
N ASN A 107 -6.58 10.74 13.33
CA ASN A 107 -5.57 11.16 14.30
C ASN A 107 -4.16 11.32 13.67
N GLY A 108 -4.01 11.02 12.37
CA GLY A 108 -2.74 11.12 11.66
C GLY A 108 -2.48 12.50 11.06
N SER A 109 -1.59 12.52 10.05
CA SER A 109 -1.23 13.73 9.29
C SER A 109 -2.37 14.21 8.38
N GLU A 110 -2.24 15.42 7.84
CA GLU A 110 -3.27 16.02 6.97
C GLU A 110 -3.50 15.20 5.69
N GLU A 111 -2.46 14.54 5.19
CA GLU A 111 -2.54 13.61 4.06
C GLU A 111 -3.42 12.41 4.41
N THR A 112 -3.28 11.87 5.63
CA THR A 112 -4.10 10.72 6.08
C THR A 112 -5.56 11.09 6.36
N LYS A 113 -5.83 12.33 6.79
CA LYS A 113 -7.19 12.87 6.92
C LYS A 113 -7.85 13.07 5.56
N THR A 114 -7.12 13.66 4.62
CA THR A 114 -7.57 13.84 3.23
C THR A 114 -7.91 12.47 2.60
N LEU A 115 -7.02 11.50 2.79
CA LEU A 115 -7.22 10.12 2.38
C LEU A 115 -8.49 9.49 2.99
N ALA A 116 -8.73 9.70 4.29
CA ALA A 116 -9.93 9.19 4.96
C ALA A 116 -11.21 9.77 4.32
N MET A 117 -11.22 11.07 4.03
CA MET A 117 -12.35 11.75 3.39
C MET A 117 -12.61 11.22 1.97
N GLU A 118 -11.57 11.07 1.17
CA GLU A 118 -11.68 10.53 -0.19
C GLU A 118 -12.20 9.09 -0.20
N VAL A 119 -11.66 8.22 0.67
CA VAL A 119 -12.11 6.83 0.77
C VAL A 119 -13.55 6.76 1.27
N PHE A 120 -13.93 7.60 2.24
CA PHE A 120 -15.30 7.65 2.71
C PHE A 120 -16.26 8.11 1.59
N SER A 121 -15.89 9.13 0.83
CA SER A 121 -16.68 9.58 -0.32
C SER A 121 -16.92 8.45 -1.33
N ALA A 122 -15.85 7.71 -1.69
CA ALA A 122 -15.91 6.62 -2.65
C ALA A 122 -16.70 5.40 -2.17
N THR A 123 -16.65 5.08 -0.86
CA THR A 123 -17.18 3.80 -0.32
C THR A 123 -18.44 3.95 0.53
N SER A 124 -18.81 5.17 0.95
CA SER A 124 -19.90 5.40 1.91
C SER A 124 -21.20 4.71 1.53
N LYS A 125 -21.55 4.71 0.24
CA LYS A 125 -22.78 4.07 -0.30
C LYS A 125 -22.82 2.56 -0.07
N GLN A 126 -21.66 1.90 -0.02
CA GLN A 126 -21.51 0.46 0.18
C GLN A 126 -21.44 0.07 1.66
N LEU A 127 -21.17 1.02 2.55
CA LEU A 127 -21.16 0.81 4.00
C LEU A 127 -22.58 0.72 4.56
N HIS A 128 -22.77 -0.21 5.50
CA HIS A 128 -23.98 -0.28 6.32
C HIS A 128 -24.24 1.06 7.02
N PHE A 129 -25.51 1.47 7.13
CA PHE A 129 -25.88 2.81 7.62
C PHE A 129 -25.27 3.15 8.99
N ASN A 130 -25.24 2.19 9.92
CA ASN A 130 -24.59 2.36 11.22
C ASN A 130 -23.09 2.68 11.09
N VAL A 131 -22.37 1.90 10.28
CA VAL A 131 -20.93 2.12 10.05
C VAL A 131 -20.71 3.52 9.46
N ARG A 132 -21.52 3.88 8.46
CA ARG A 132 -21.48 5.20 7.81
C ARG A 132 -21.67 6.34 8.81
N ASN A 133 -22.65 6.22 9.71
CA ASN A 133 -22.92 7.25 10.72
C ASN A 133 -21.79 7.39 11.75
N TYR A 134 -21.18 6.27 12.18
CA TYR A 134 -20.02 6.33 13.07
C TYR A 134 -18.80 6.93 12.38
N VAL A 135 -18.55 6.60 11.12
CA VAL A 135 -17.46 7.20 10.36
C VAL A 135 -17.66 8.70 10.20
N LYS A 136 -18.89 9.17 9.87
CA LYS A 136 -19.21 10.61 9.83
C LYS A 136 -18.88 11.34 11.12
N LYS A 137 -19.09 10.71 12.28
CA LYS A 137 -18.74 11.30 13.59
C LYS A 137 -17.24 11.35 13.85
N ILE A 138 -16.45 10.47 13.20
CA ILE A 138 -14.99 10.46 13.33
C ILE A 138 -14.37 11.56 12.47
N ILE A 139 -14.88 11.76 11.26
CA ILE A 139 -14.33 12.70 10.26
C ILE A 139 -15.01 14.08 10.26
N ALA A 140 -15.81 14.38 11.29
CA ALA A 140 -16.41 15.69 11.53
C ALA A 140 -15.46 16.54 12.38
#